data_AF-A0A2E0FFL0-F1
#
_entry.id   AF-A0A2E0FFL0-F1
#
_cell.length_a   1.000
_cell.length_b   1.000
_cell.length_c   1.000
_cell.angle_alpha   90.00
_cell.angle_beta   90.00
_cell.angle_gamma   90.00
#
_symmetry.space_group_name_H-M   'P 1'
#
loop_
_entity.id
_entity.type
_entity.pdbx_description
1 polymer ?
#
loop_
_entity_poly.entity_id
_entity_poly.type
_entity_poly.pdbx_seq_one_letter_code
_entity_poly.pdbx_strand_id
1 'polypeptide(L)'
;MIEYSVLIWAAFAIALIDIIWFDSTAFEEYAVLFGVDSYLKVKDFKEAQKNDLTLDYHNYLLLNHDNFFVRLITCQLCTTVWLSIAACVHIGFIYFPLLTILSYTIYGSVIKINERH
;
A
#
# COMPACT_ATOMS: atom_id res chain seq x y z
N MET A 1 7.91 -5.52 27.79
CA MET A 1 7.67 -4.09 27.47
C MET A 1 8.17 -3.73 26.08
N ILE A 2 9.41 -4.12 25.71
CA ILE A 2 10.02 -3.83 24.40
C ILE A 2 9.24 -4.47 23.22
N GLU A 3 8.75 -5.70 23.35
CA GLU A 3 8.02 -6.40 22.28
C GLU A 3 6.71 -5.70 21.87
N TYR A 4 5.94 -5.18 22.83
CA TYR A 4 4.70 -4.46 22.55
C TYR A 4 4.94 -3.11 21.89
N SER A 5 6.01 -2.40 22.26
CA SER A 5 6.37 -1.16 21.55
C SER A 5 6.74 -1.44 20.09
N VAL A 6 7.49 -2.52 19.82
CA VAL A 6 7.87 -2.89 18.44
C VAL A 6 6.64 -3.26 17.61
N LEU A 7 5.69 -4.01 18.19
CA LEU A 7 4.41 -4.32 17.54
C LEU A 7 3.65 -3.07 17.12
N ILE A 8 3.52 -2.09 18.02
CA ILE A 8 2.79 -0.85 17.75
C ILE A 8 3.48 -0.06 16.63
N TRP A 9 4.80 0.11 16.71
CA TRP A 9 5.56 0.79 15.65
C TRP A 9 5.44 0.09 14.31
N ALA A 10 5.47 -1.25 14.29
CA ALA A 10 5.26 -2.03 13.08
C ALA A 10 3.86 -1.79 12.49
N ALA A 11 2.81 -1.76 13.33
CA ALA A 11 1.45 -1.52 12.86
C ALA A 11 1.27 -0.14 12.21
N PHE A 12 1.83 0.90 12.84
CA PHE A 12 1.83 2.25 12.27
C PHE A 12 2.66 2.34 10.98
N ALA A 13 3.81 1.67 10.93
CA ALA A 13 4.65 1.66 9.73
C ALA A 13 3.94 0.97 8.55
N ILE A 14 3.30 -0.18 8.78
CA ILE A 14 2.51 -0.88 7.75
C ILE A 14 1.35 -0.01 7.29
N ALA A 15 0.59 0.57 8.22
CA ALA A 15 -0.51 1.47 7.87
C ALA A 15 -0.03 2.68 7.04
N LEU A 16 1.12 3.26 7.38
CA LEU A 16 1.72 4.37 6.63
C LEU A 16 2.13 3.95 5.22
N ILE A 17 2.73 2.76 5.07
CA ILE A 17 3.07 2.20 3.75
C ILE A 17 1.79 2.02 2.92
N ASP A 18 0.74 1.44 3.50
CA ASP A 18 -0.54 1.26 2.83
C ASP A 18 -1.16 2.62 2.42
N ILE A 19 -1.10 3.65 3.28
CA ILE A 19 -1.60 5.01 2.94
C ILE A 19 -0.81 5.60 1.77
N ILE A 20 0.53 5.55 1.82
CA ILE A 20 1.39 6.09 0.76
C ILE A 20 1.15 5.34 -0.55
N TRP A 21 0.89 4.03 -0.47
CA TRP A 21 0.73 3.19 -1.64
C TRP A 21 -0.66 3.27 -2.26
N PHE A 22 -1.74 3.30 -1.48
CA PHE A 22 -3.12 3.22 -1.98
C PHE A 22 -3.86 4.56 -2.04
N ASP A 23 -3.52 5.53 -1.19
CA ASP A 23 -4.31 6.77 -1.04
C ASP A 23 -3.46 8.04 -1.26
N SER A 24 -2.28 7.90 -1.86
CA SER A 24 -1.39 9.03 -2.09
C SER A 24 -0.81 9.07 -3.49
N THR A 25 -0.85 10.26 -4.11
CA THR A 25 -0.10 10.55 -5.34
C THR A 25 1.42 10.56 -5.10
N ALA A 26 1.86 10.55 -3.84
CA ALA A 26 3.27 10.57 -3.47
C ALA A 26 4.04 9.41 -4.10
N PHE A 27 3.43 8.22 -4.22
CA PHE A 27 4.09 7.10 -4.88
C PHE A 27 4.42 7.41 -6.35
N GLU A 28 3.47 7.95 -7.11
CA GLU A 28 3.67 8.31 -8.51
C GLU A 28 4.69 9.44 -8.69
N GLU A 29 4.67 10.43 -7.80
CA GLU A 29 5.62 11.54 -7.79
C GLU A 29 7.03 11.06 -7.48
N TYR A 30 7.20 10.21 -6.47
CA TYR A 30 8.49 9.62 -6.14
C TYR A 30 9.00 8.69 -7.24
N ALA A 31 8.12 7.90 -7.87
CA ALA A 31 8.52 7.03 -8.98
C ALA A 31 9.12 7.83 -10.15
N VAL A 32 8.55 9.00 -10.45
CA VAL A 32 9.09 9.93 -11.46
C VAL A 32 10.39 10.58 -10.96
N LEU A 33 10.46 11.00 -9.69
CA LEU A 33 11.65 11.64 -9.13
C LEU A 33 12.87 10.71 -9.12
N PHE A 34 12.68 9.43 -8.80
CA PHE A 34 13.73 8.43 -8.78
C PHE A 34 14.02 7.81 -10.16
N GLY A 35 13.30 8.23 -11.21
CA GLY A 35 13.51 7.75 -12.58
C GLY A 35 13.13 6.29 -12.82
N VAL A 36 12.32 5.70 -11.93
CA VAL A 36 11.81 4.32 -12.03
C VAL A 36 10.42 4.26 -12.69
N ASP A 37 9.93 5.40 -13.17
CA ASP A 37 8.62 5.58 -13.79
C ASP A 37 8.37 4.68 -15.02
N SER A 38 9.42 4.32 -15.77
CA SER A 38 9.30 3.41 -16.91
C SER A 38 9.19 1.95 -16.47
N TYR A 39 9.89 1.55 -15.40
CA TYR A 39 9.82 0.18 -14.87
C TYR A 39 8.48 -0.09 -14.19
N LEU A 40 7.97 0.90 -13.47
CA LEU A 40 6.67 0.86 -12.79
C LEU A 40 5.51 1.25 -13.71
N LYS A 41 5.77 1.56 -14.99
CA LYS A 41 4.75 1.96 -15.99
C LYS A 41 3.91 3.16 -15.58
N VAL A 42 4.47 4.03 -14.75
CA VAL A 42 3.84 5.29 -14.34
C VAL A 42 3.73 6.25 -15.52
N LYS A 43 4.69 6.22 -16.47
CA LYS A 43 4.59 7.01 -17.72
C LYS A 43 3.41 6.57 -18.58
N ASP A 44 3.28 5.27 -18.82
CA ASP A 44 2.21 4.69 -19.64
C ASP A 44 0.84 4.92 -18.98
N PHE A 45 0.78 4.80 -17.65
CA PHE A 45 -0.38 5.18 -16.86
C PHE A 45 -0.77 6.66 -17.06
N LYS A 46 0.17 7.59 -16.90
CA LYS A 46 -0.10 9.02 -17.08
C LYS A 46 -0.53 9.37 -18.50
N GLU A 47 -0.08 8.61 -19.50
CA GLU A 47 -0.55 8.76 -20.87
C GLU A 47 -1.98 8.23 -21.06
N ALA A 48 -2.30 7.07 -20.46
CA ALA A 48 -3.65 6.53 -20.45
C ALA A 48 -4.64 7.45 -19.71
N GLN A 49 -4.21 8.04 -18.59
CA GLN A 49 -5.02 8.96 -17.78
C GLN A 49 -5.39 10.26 -18.53
N LYS A 50 -4.62 10.68 -19.55
CA LYS A 50 -5.02 11.80 -20.42
C LYS A 50 -6.31 11.53 -21.20
N ASN A 51 -6.60 10.27 -21.49
CA ASN A 51 -7.79 9.84 -22.20
C ASN A 51 -8.94 9.49 -21.25
N ASP A 52 -8.62 9.09 -20.02
CA ASP A 52 -9.60 8.79 -18.96
C ASP A 52 -9.12 9.34 -17.61
N LEU A 53 -9.69 10.49 -17.21
CA LEU A 53 -9.35 11.18 -15.96
C LEU A 53 -9.81 10.42 -14.70
N THR A 54 -10.66 9.40 -14.86
CA THR A 54 -11.15 8.57 -13.74
C THR A 54 -10.26 7.34 -13.52
N LEU A 55 -9.28 7.12 -14.39
CA LEU A 55 -8.38 5.99 -14.31
C LEU A 55 -7.37 6.19 -13.18
N ASP A 56 -7.49 5.34 -12.17
CA ASP A 56 -6.56 5.21 -11.06
C ASP A 56 -5.38 4.27 -11.42
N TYR A 57 -4.22 4.48 -10.79
CA TYR A 57 -3.00 3.73 -11.08
C TYR A 57 -3.16 2.22 -10.81
N HIS A 58 -3.79 1.85 -9.70
CA HIS A 58 -4.00 0.44 -9.33
C HIS A 58 -4.99 -0.22 -10.28
N ASN A 59 -6.01 0.51 -10.72
CA ASN A 59 -6.95 0.04 -11.75
C ASN A 59 -6.26 -0.12 -13.11
N TYR A 60 -5.40 0.82 -13.50
CA TYR A 60 -4.60 0.70 -14.72
C TYR A 60 -3.71 -0.55 -14.72
N LEU A 61 -3.03 -0.81 -13.59
CA LEU A 61 -2.20 -2.00 -13.41
C LEU A 61 -3.03 -3.29 -13.52
N LEU A 62 -4.20 -3.34 -12.88
CA LEU A 62 -5.10 -4.50 -12.95
C LEU A 62 -5.63 -4.74 -14.36
N LEU A 63 -5.95 -3.68 -15.11
CA LEU A 63 -6.51 -3.82 -16.46
C LEU A 63 -5.46 -4.25 -17.50
N ASN A 64 -4.24 -3.71 -17.41
CA ASN A 64 -3.22 -3.90 -18.45
C ASN A 64 -2.17 -4.96 -18.11
N HIS A 65 -1.95 -5.23 -16.82
CA HIS A 65 -0.87 -6.08 -16.33
C HIS A 65 -1.33 -7.08 -15.26
N ASP A 66 -2.55 -7.62 -15.40
CA ASP A 66 -3.09 -8.59 -14.46
C ASP A 66 -2.16 -9.81 -14.29
N ASN A 67 -1.53 -9.91 -13.12
CA ASN A 67 -0.75 -11.04 -12.69
C ASN A 67 -0.81 -11.15 -11.17
N PHE A 68 -0.33 -12.26 -10.61
CA PHE A 68 -0.41 -12.50 -9.17
C PHE A 68 0.22 -11.38 -8.32
N PHE A 69 1.37 -10.85 -8.75
CA PHE A 69 2.07 -9.79 -8.03
C PHE A 69 1.34 -8.45 -8.11
N VAL A 70 0.76 -8.13 -9.27
CA VAL A 70 -0.09 -6.96 -9.44
C VAL A 70 -1.31 -7.06 -8.54
N ARG A 71 -2.01 -8.20 -8.53
CA ARG A 71 -3.13 -8.41 -7.59
C ARG A 71 -2.71 -8.29 -6.14
N LEU A 72 -1.50 -8.70 -5.79
CA LEU A 72 -0.97 -8.61 -4.43
C LEU A 72 -0.75 -7.16 -4.02
N ILE A 73 -0.12 -6.34 -4.87
CA ILE A 73 0.14 -4.92 -4.60
C ILE A 73 -1.09 -4.03 -4.83
N THR A 74 -2.09 -4.45 -5.60
CA THR A 74 -3.33 -3.68 -5.79
C THR A 74 -4.45 -4.04 -4.82
N CYS A 75 -4.33 -5.18 -4.14
CA CYS A 75 -5.23 -5.56 -3.05
C CYS A 75 -4.67 -5.04 -1.73
N GLN A 76 -5.38 -4.08 -1.12
CA GLN A 76 -4.98 -3.48 0.15
C GLN A 76 -4.79 -4.53 1.26
N LEU A 77 -5.79 -5.38 1.49
CA LEU A 77 -5.69 -6.44 2.49
C LEU A 77 -4.52 -7.39 2.21
N CYS A 78 -4.28 -7.71 0.95
CA CYS A 78 -3.20 -8.60 0.55
C CYS A 78 -1.84 -7.96 0.87
N THR A 79 -1.66 -6.69 0.52
CA THR A 79 -0.45 -5.92 0.85
C THR A 79 -0.25 -5.85 2.37
N THR A 80 -1.27 -5.49 3.15
CA THR A 80 -1.20 -5.47 4.61
C THR A 80 -0.82 -6.82 5.20
N VAL A 81 -1.39 -7.92 4.69
CA VAL A 81 -1.08 -9.31 5.13
C VAL A 81 0.38 -9.64 4.86
N TRP A 82 0.87 -9.39 3.65
CA TRP A 82 2.25 -9.71 3.28
C TRP A 82 3.27 -8.85 4.05
N LEU A 83 2.99 -7.57 4.26
CA LEU A 83 3.80 -6.70 5.11
C LEU A 83 3.79 -7.17 6.57
N SER A 84 2.64 -7.62 7.08
CA SER A 84 2.52 -8.18 8.43
C SER A 84 3.30 -9.49 8.58
N ILE A 85 3.28 -10.37 7.58
CA ILE A 85 4.11 -11.58 7.56
C ILE A 85 5.60 -11.20 7.62
N ALA A 86 6.04 -10.25 6.79
CA ALA A 86 7.42 -9.80 6.76
C ALA A 86 7.88 -9.23 8.11
N ALA A 87 7.06 -8.39 8.76
CA ALA A 87 7.34 -7.87 10.09
C ALA A 87 7.37 -8.98 11.16
N CYS A 88 6.48 -9.97 11.06
CA CYS A 88 6.41 -11.10 11.98
C CYS A 88 7.62 -12.06 11.91
N VAL A 89 8.42 -12.03 10.85
CA VAL A 89 9.70 -12.76 10.80
C VAL A 89 10.64 -12.32 11.94
N HIS A 90 10.57 -11.04 12.36
CA HIS A 90 11.43 -10.49 13.40
C HIS A 90 10.77 -10.45 14.80
N ILE A 91 9.44 -10.30 14.86
CA ILE A 91 8.69 -10.12 16.12
C ILE A 91 8.13 -11.45 16.64
N GLY A 92 7.92 -12.42 15.74
CA GLY A 92 7.28 -13.70 16.04
C GLY A 92 5.90 -13.83 15.39
N PHE A 93 5.62 -15.00 14.83
CA PHE A 93 4.41 -15.28 14.07
C PHE A 93 3.13 -15.28 14.90
N ILE A 94 3.23 -15.43 16.23
CA ILE A 94 2.07 -15.37 17.14
C ILE A 94 1.35 -14.02 17.08
N TYR A 95 2.07 -12.95 16.72
CA TYR A 95 1.53 -11.60 16.62
C TYR A 95 0.90 -11.28 15.27
N PHE A 96 0.99 -12.17 14.28
CA PHE A 96 0.54 -11.93 12.90
C PHE A 96 -0.93 -11.48 12.80
N PRO A 97 -1.90 -12.17 13.43
CA PRO A 97 -3.31 -11.76 13.34
C PRO A 97 -3.53 -10.37 13.96
N LEU A 98 -2.90 -10.11 15.10
CA LEU A 98 -3.03 -8.84 15.81
C LEU A 98 -2.42 -7.69 15.01
N LEU A 99 -1.22 -7.88 14.46
CA LEU A 99 -0.52 -6.88 13.64
C LEU A 99 -1.31 -6.54 12.38
N THR A 100 -1.87 -7.55 11.70
CA THR A 100 -2.66 -7.36 10.49
C THR A 100 -3.93 -6.56 10.78
N ILE A 101 -4.69 -6.94 11.82
CA ILE A 101 -5.93 -6.25 12.18
C ILE A 101 -5.64 -4.81 12.61
N LEU A 102 -4.63 -4.59 13.46
CA LEU A 102 -4.27 -3.25 13.92
C LEU A 102 -3.88 -2.34 12.74
N SER A 103 -2.98 -2.79 11.87
CA SER A 103 -2.54 -2.00 10.71
C SER A 103 -3.71 -1.63 9.80
N TYR A 104 -4.57 -2.61 9.49
CA TYR A 104 -5.74 -2.40 8.64
C TYR A 104 -6.76 -1.42 9.26
N THR A 105 -7.00 -1.53 10.57
CA THR A 105 -7.90 -0.60 11.28
C THR A 105 -7.36 0.83 11.36
N ILE A 106 -6.04 0.99 11.55
CA ILE A 106 -5.39 2.30 11.52
C ILE A 106 -5.56 2.94 10.15
N TYR A 107 -5.21 2.21 9.08
CA TYR A 107 -5.42 2.67 7.70
C TYR A 107 -6.87 3.12 7.48
N GLY A 108 -7.85 2.24 7.76
CA GLY A 108 -9.26 2.52 7.50
C GLY A 108 -9.79 3.72 8.30
N SER A 109 -9.23 3.97 9.49
CA SER A 109 -9.57 5.13 10.30
C SER A 109 -9.05 6.43 9.68
N VAL A 110 -7.84 6.42 9.11
CA VAL A 110 -7.25 7.59 8.46
C VAL A 110 -7.99 7.93 7.16
N ILE A 111 -8.28 6.93 6.32
CA ILE A 111 -9.04 7.15 5.08
C ILE A 111 -10.42 7.72 5.36
N LYS A 112 -11.13 7.19 6.36
CA LYS A 112 -12.45 7.71 6.76
C LYS A 112 -12.40 9.16 7.30
N ILE A 113 -11.24 9.61 7.78
CA ILE A 113 -11.02 11.01 8.15
C ILE A 113 -10.76 11.84 6.88
N ASN A 114 -9.96 11.32 5.95
CA ASN A 114 -9.67 11.97 4.67
C ASN A 114 -10.94 12.22 3.84
N GLU A 115 -11.82 11.21 3.70
CA GLU A 115 -13.09 11.32 2.96
C GLU A 115 -14.12 12.27 3.59
N ARG A 116 -13.93 12.69 4.85
CA ARG A 116 -14.85 13.61 5.54
C ARG A 116 -14.52 15.09 5.33
N HIS A 117 -13.35 15.39 4.78
CA HIS A 117 -12.90 16.74 4.46
C HIS A 117 -13.11 17.05 2.98
#